data_AF-A0A7X3A486-F1
#
_entry.id   AF-A0A7X3A486-F1
#
_cell.length_a   1.000
_cell.length_b   1.000
_cell.length_c   1.000
_cell.angle_alpha   90.00
_cell.angle_beta   90.00
_cell.angle_gamma   90.00
#
_symmetry.space_group_name_H-M   'P 1'
#
loop_
_entity.id
_entity.type
_entity.pdbx_description
1 polymer ?
#
loop_
_entity_poly.entity_id
_entity_poly.type
_entity_poly.pdbx_seq_one_letter_code
_entity_poly.pdbx_strand_id
1 'polypeptide(L)' 'MFQPAWYSKAMRLVGQPVGVSLTNGQGVTGVLCSVSGGTVVLQEYCPFTYWRREITLSRR' A
#
# COMPACT_ATOMS: atom_id res chain seq x y z
N MET A 1 11.37 -14.44 -13.50
CA MET A 1 10.91 -13.10 -13.05
C MET A 1 9.43 -12.96 -13.41
N PHE A 2 8.52 -13.31 -12.52
CA PHE A 2 7.08 -13.08 -12.72
C PHE A 2 6.65 -11.95 -11.79
N GLN A 3 6.71 -10.71 -12.28
CA GLN A 3 6.03 -9.62 -11.59
C GLN A 3 4.52 -9.79 -11.84
N PRO A 4 3.72 -9.98 -10.79
CA PRO A 4 2.29 -10.15 -10.97
C PRO A 4 1.68 -8.85 -11.53
N ALA A 5 0.64 -8.95 -12.37
CA ALA A 5 0.04 -7.78 -13.03
C ALA A 5 -0.48 -6.69 -12.08
N TRP A 6 -0.73 -7.03 -10.80
CA TRP A 6 -1.06 -6.04 -9.77
C TRP A 6 0.15 -5.19 -9.36
N TYR A 7 1.37 -5.71 -9.48
CA TYR A 7 2.61 -5.03 -9.08
C TYR A 7 2.90 -3.83 -9.98
N SER A 8 2.72 -3.97 -11.30
CA SER A 8 2.82 -2.84 -12.23
C SER A 8 1.74 -1.79 -11.96
N LYS A 9 0.52 -2.22 -11.61
CA LYS A 9 -0.57 -1.31 -11.23
C LYS A 9 -0.25 -0.57 -9.93
N ALA A 10 0.27 -1.26 -8.92
CA ALA A 10 0.68 -0.68 -7.66
C ALA A 10 1.86 0.29 -7.85
N MET A 11 2.86 -0.05 -8.67
CA MET A 11 3.96 0.85 -9.00
C MET A 11 3.49 2.14 -9.67
N ARG A 12 2.48 2.09 -10.55
CA ARG A 12 1.90 3.30 -11.15
C ARG A 12 1.16 4.20 -10.17
N LEU A 13 0.73 3.67 -9.04
CA LEU A 13 0.04 4.40 -7.98
C LEU A 13 1.01 4.96 -6.94
N VAL A 14 2.32 4.72 -7.07
CA VAL A 14 3.33 5.28 -6.17
C VAL A 14 3.32 6.81 -6.30
N GLY A 15 3.27 7.50 -5.16
CA GLY A 15 3.09 8.94 -5.04
C GLY A 15 1.64 9.41 -5.09
N GLN A 16 0.67 8.50 -5.31
CA GLN A 16 -0.75 8.84 -5.35
C GLN A 16 -1.46 8.45 -4.04
N PRO A 17 -2.52 9.18 -3.65
CA PRO A 17 -3.38 8.77 -2.55
C PRO A 17 -4.18 7.52 -2.93
N VAL A 18 -4.06 6.47 -2.13
CA VAL A 18 -4.75 5.20 -2.33
C VAL A 18 -5.42 4.72 -1.03
N GLY A 19 -6.56 4.06 -1.18
CA GLY A 19 -7.21 3.31 -0.12
C GLY A 19 -6.85 1.82 -0.24
N VAL A 20 -6.42 1.22 0.86
CA VAL A 20 -6.08 -0.21 0.93
C VAL A 20 -7.03 -0.89 1.91
N SER A 21 -7.73 -1.93 1.46
CA SER A 21 -8.47 -2.83 2.35
C SER A 21 -7.55 -3.95 2.80
N LEU A 22 -7.34 -4.02 4.11
CA LEU A 22 -6.58 -5.07 4.76
C LEU A 22 -7.47 -6.32 4.93
N THR A 23 -6.84 -7.49 4.95
CA THR A 23 -7.53 -8.78 5.14
C THR A 23 -8.17 -8.92 6.52
N ASN A 24 -7.77 -8.09 7.49
CA ASN A 24 -8.36 -7.99 8.83
C ASN A 24 -9.66 -7.15 8.86
N GLY A 25 -10.14 -6.66 7.71
CA GLY A 25 -11.36 -5.84 7.60
C GLY A 25 -11.15 -4.35 7.85
N GLN A 26 -9.92 -3.91 8.12
CA GLN A 26 -9.60 -2.50 8.26
C GLN A 26 -9.34 -1.86 6.90
N GLY A 27 -9.87 -0.66 6.69
CA GLY A 27 -9.51 0.20 5.56
C GLY A 27 -8.52 1.25 6.01
N VAL A 28 -7.41 1.38 5.30
CA VAL A 28 -6.41 2.43 5.54
C VAL A 28 -6.28 3.30 4.30
N THR A 29 -6.13 4.61 4.50
CA THR A 29 -6.00 5.59 3.41
C THR A 29 -4.72 6.37 3.59
N GLY A 30 -3.92 6.46 2.54
CA GLY A 30 -2.65 7.14 2.60
C GLY A 30 -2.00 7.31 1.24
N VAL A 31 -0.82 7.90 1.21
CA VAL A 31 -0.02 8.02 -0.01
C VAL A 31 0.85 6.77 -0.14
N LEU A 32 0.82 6.16 -1.32
CA LEU A 32 1.67 5.01 -1.62
C LEU A 32 3.12 5.47 -1.81
N CYS A 33 4.03 5.07 -0.93
CA CYS A 33 5.43 5.51 -1.02
C CYS A 33 6.32 4.54 -1.78
N SER A 34 6.12 3.23 -1.58
CA SER A 34 6.95 2.21 -2.23
C SER A 34 6.24 0.85 -2.28
N VAL A 35 6.62 0.02 -3.25
CA VAL A 35 6.08 -1.33 -3.44
C VAL A 35 7.25 -2.28 -3.73
N SER A 36 7.49 -3.26 -2.87
CA SER A 36 8.63 -4.18 -2.98
C SER A 36 8.22 -5.60 -2.64
N GLY A 37 8.43 -6.55 -3.56
CA GLY A 37 8.42 -7.99 -3.26
C GLY A 37 7.13 -8.57 -2.67
N GLY A 38 5.97 -7.94 -2.84
CA GLY A 38 4.72 -8.35 -2.16
C GLY A 38 4.34 -7.47 -0.98
N THR A 39 5.20 -6.53 -0.60
CA THR A 39 4.96 -5.55 0.47
C THR A 39 4.75 -4.17 -0.12
N VAL A 40 3.86 -3.41 0.50
CA VAL A 40 3.50 -2.05 0.15
C VAL A 40 3.76 -1.16 1.36
N VAL A 41 4.46 -0.05 1.16
CA VAL A 41 4.64 0.98 2.18
C VAL A 41 3.65 2.09 1.92
N LEU A 42 2.73 2.28 2.87
CA LEU A 42 1.73 3.33 2.85
C LEU A 42 2.04 4.36 3.94
N GLN A 43 2.05 5.64 3.56
CA GLN A 43 2.14 6.74 4.51
C GLN A 43 0.73 7.29 4.77
N GLU A 44 0.22 7.04 5.97
CA GLU A 44 -1.09 7.51 6.38
C GLU A 44 -0.98 8.97 6.87
N TYR A 45 -1.86 9.82 6.36
CA TYR A 45 -2.02 11.18 6.87
C TYR A 45 -3.00 11.14 8.04
N CYS A 46 -2.49 10.87 9.24
CA CYS A 46 -3.24 11.08 10.46
C CYS A 46 -2.98 12.52 10.94
N PRO A 47 -4.01 13.35 11.19
CA PRO A 47 -3.84 14.78 11.47
C PRO A 47 -3.01 15.09 12.72
N PHE A 48 -2.78 14.10 13.58
CA PHE A 48 -2.01 14.26 14.82
C PHE A 48 -0.67 13.53 14.83
N THR A 49 -0.38 12.66 13.85
CA THR A 49 0.88 11.88 13.84
C THR A 49 1.14 11.30 12.45
N TYR A 50 2.36 11.44 11.95
CA TYR A 50 2.79 10.75 10.74
C TYR A 50 2.99 9.26 11.07
N TRP A 51 2.12 8.40 10.54
CA TRP A 51 2.25 6.95 10.71
C TRP A 51 2.67 6.32 9.38
N ARG A 52 3.82 5.64 9.39
CA ARG A 52 4.28 4.81 8.27
C ARG A 52 3.86 3.37 8.58
N ARG A 53 3.07 2.76 7.69
CA ARG A 53 2.70 1.34 7.80
C ARG A 53 3.26 0.54 6.65
N GLU A 54 3.87 -0.59 7.00
CA GLU A 54 4.24 -1.63 6.05
C GLU A 54 3.09 -2.64 5.98
N ILE A 55 2.55 -2.81 4.78
CA ILE A 55 1.40 -3.68 4.51
C ILE A 55 1.87 -4.78 3.58
N THR A 56 1.87 -6.03 4.05
CA THR A 56 2.11 -7.18 3.18
C THR A 56 0.84 -7.48 2.39
N LEU A 57 0.91 -7.39 1.06
CA LEU A 57 -0.17 -7.78 0.17
C LEU A 57 -0.23 -9.31 0.11
N SER A 58 -1.02 -9.90 1.00
CA SER A 58 -1.38 -11.31 0.92
C SER A 58 -2.61 -11.46 0.03
N ARG A 59 -2.44 -12.12 -1.13
CA ARG A 59 -3.53 -12.39 -2.08
C ARG A 59 -4.45 -13.47 -1.46
N ARG A 60 -5.77 -13.23 -1.44
CA ARG A 60 -6.75 -14.33 -1.51
C ARG A 60 -6.92 -14.73 -2.96
#